data_AF-R9L0U0-F1
#
_entry.id   AF-R9L0U0-F1
#
_cell.length_a   1.000
_cell.length_b   1.000
_cell.length_c   1.000
_cell.angle_alpha   90.00
_cell.angle_beta   90.00
_cell.angle_gamma   90.00
#
_symmetry.space_group_name_H-M   'P 1'
#
loop_
_entity.id
_entity.type
_entity.pdbx_description
1 polymer ?
#
loop_
_entity_poly.entity_id
_entity_poly.type
_entity_poly.pdbx_seq_one_letter_code
_entity_poly.pdbx_strand_id
1 'polypeptide(L)'
;MLVYGITEHPMMLATNKKISSREEAIQVARTYFSRWKIEEYFRCKKQVFQFENFRVRKLKAINALNFYITLCMAFLGLVSMGPETNALKVSIIKTADPVKQKVFFCYYRLAKGISGILSYAKEGVRLWFRTKRPKYRQLCLKLTV
;
A
#
# COMPACT_ATOMS: atom_id res chain seq x y z
N MET A 1 -14.30 13.43 25.66
CA MET A 1 -13.93 14.75 25.07
C MET A 1 -14.94 15.11 23.99
N LEU A 2 -15.54 16.29 24.04
CA LEU A 2 -16.44 16.77 22.99
C LEU A 2 -15.63 17.45 21.88
N VAL A 3 -15.91 17.08 20.63
CA VAL A 3 -15.28 17.62 19.44
C VAL A 3 -16.37 18.24 18.57
N TYR A 4 -16.30 19.56 18.44
CA TYR A 4 -17.21 20.34 17.61
C TYR A 4 -16.66 20.41 16.18
N GLY A 5 -17.49 20.04 15.21
CA GLY A 5 -17.17 20.04 13.79
C GLY A 5 -18.15 20.91 12.99
N ILE A 6 -18.26 20.62 11.70
CA ILE A 6 -19.20 21.32 10.79
C ILE A 6 -20.65 20.80 10.99
N THR A 7 -20.83 19.68 11.68
CA THR A 7 -22.12 19.05 11.93
C THR A 7 -22.85 19.70 13.11
N GLU A 8 -24.18 19.69 13.07
CA GLU A 8 -25.05 20.26 14.12
C GLU A 8 -24.81 19.63 15.50
N HIS A 9 -24.53 18.33 15.54
CA HIS A 9 -24.26 17.61 16.77
C HIS A 9 -22.76 17.41 17.01
N PRO A 10 -22.25 17.68 18.22
CA PRO A 10 -20.86 17.43 18.56
C PRO A 10 -20.58 15.93 18.65
N MET A 11 -19.38 15.54 18.23
CA MET A 11 -18.90 14.17 18.40
C MET A 11 -18.30 13.98 19.79
N MET A 12 -18.61 12.86 20.45
CA MET A 12 -17.98 12.49 21.72
C MET A 12 -16.90 11.44 21.50
N LEU A 13 -15.65 11.76 21.87
CA LEU A 13 -14.53 10.82 21.88
C LEU A 13 -14.29 10.29 23.29
N ALA A 14 -14.42 8.98 23.45
CA ALA A 14 -13.99 8.24 24.64
C ALA A 14 -12.56 7.71 24.45
N THR A 15 -11.72 7.85 25.47
CA THR A 15 -10.32 7.39 25.43
C THR A 15 -9.91 6.87 26.82
N ASN A 16 -9.04 5.87 26.84
CA ASN A 16 -8.40 5.37 28.06
C ASN A 16 -7.17 6.21 28.46
N LYS A 17 -6.72 7.13 27.61
CA LYS A 17 -5.62 8.04 27.93
C LYS A 17 -6.11 9.15 28.86
N LYS A 18 -5.37 9.39 29.93
CA LYS A 18 -5.59 10.58 30.77
C LYS A 18 -5.28 11.82 29.92
N ILE A 19 -6.16 12.81 30.01
CA ILE A 19 -6.00 14.10 29.34
C ILE A 19 -5.81 15.13 30.44
N SER A 20 -4.60 15.67 30.54
CA SER A 20 -4.21 16.67 31.54
C SER A 20 -3.97 18.04 30.92
N SER A 21 -3.78 18.12 29.60
CA SER A 21 -3.54 19.36 28.86
C SER A 21 -4.34 19.46 27.55
N ARG A 22 -4.41 20.67 27.00
CA ARG A 22 -5.04 20.93 25.70
C ARG A 22 -4.30 20.19 24.57
N GLU A 23 -2.98 20.17 24.63
CA GLU A 23 -2.10 19.54 23.65
C GLU A 23 -2.36 18.03 23.58
N GLU A 24 -2.52 17.38 24.74
CA GLU A 24 -2.88 15.96 24.82
C GLU A 24 -4.26 15.70 24.21
N ALA A 25 -5.24 16.58 24.47
CA ALA A 25 -6.57 16.50 23.88
C ALA A 25 -6.52 16.59 22.35
N ILE A 26 -5.73 17.54 21.80
CA ILE A 26 -5.51 17.70 20.36
C ILE A 26 -4.84 16.46 19.78
N GLN A 27 -3.86 15.87 20.48
CA GLN A 27 -3.16 14.68 20.02
C GLN A 27 -4.09 13.46 19.97
N VAL A 28 -4.98 13.29 20.96
CA VAL A 28 -6.02 12.25 20.94
C VAL A 28 -6.95 12.45 19.75
N ALA A 29 -7.44 13.67 19.51
CA ALA A 29 -8.28 13.98 18.36
C ALA A 29 -7.58 13.67 17.03
N ARG A 30 -6.32 14.11 16.86
CA ARG A 30 -5.52 13.82 15.65
C ARG A 30 -5.32 12.33 15.44
N THR A 31 -5.08 11.58 16.52
CA THR A 31 -4.95 10.12 16.47
C THR A 31 -6.26 9.49 15.99
N TYR A 32 -7.40 9.91 16.54
CA TYR A 32 -8.70 9.43 16.10
C TYR A 32 -8.99 9.78 14.63
N PHE A 33 -8.70 11.01 14.18
CA PHE A 33 -8.90 11.37 12.77
C PHE A 33 -7.97 10.61 11.82
N SER A 34 -6.79 10.20 12.28
CA SER A 34 -5.91 9.33 11.50
C SER A 34 -6.51 7.96 11.21
N ARG A 35 -7.56 7.54 11.94
CA ARG A 35 -8.36 6.34 11.65
C ARG A 35 -8.86 6.32 10.21
N TRP A 36 -9.21 7.48 9.63
CA TRP A 36 -9.66 7.59 8.24
C TRP A 36 -8.69 6.96 7.23
N LYS A 37 -7.40 6.89 7.55
CA LYS A 37 -6.39 6.24 6.70
C LYS A 37 -6.70 4.77 6.39
N ILE A 38 -7.43 4.06 7.27
CA ILE A 38 -7.84 2.67 7.02
C ILE A 38 -8.88 2.58 5.91
N GLU A 39 -9.74 3.59 5.76
CA GLU A 39 -10.72 3.63 4.69
C GLU A 39 -10.06 3.83 3.34
N GLU A 40 -9.01 4.67 3.29
CA GLU A 40 -8.18 4.80 2.10
C GLU A 40 -7.53 3.46 1.73
N TYR A 41 -6.97 2.75 2.72
CA TYR A 41 -6.41 1.41 2.51
C TYR A 41 -7.42 0.47 1.86
N PHE A 42 -8.64 0.36 2.43
CA PHE A 42 -9.67 -0.54 1.91
C PHE A 42 -10.16 -0.12 0.53
N ARG A 43 -10.34 1.18 0.30
CA ARG A 43 -10.81 1.69 -1.00
C ARG A 43 -9.76 1.47 -2.10
N CYS A 44 -8.49 1.73 -1.79
CA CYS A 44 -7.38 1.48 -2.71
C CYS A 44 -7.30 -0.01 -3.07
N LYS A 45 -7.37 -0.89 -2.07
CA LYS A 45 -7.42 -2.34 -2.27
C LYS A 45 -8.55 -2.78 -3.21
N LYS A 46 -9.76 -2.24 -3.03
CA LYS A 46 -10.91 -2.56 -3.86
C LYS A 46 -10.77 -2.04 -5.28
N GLN A 47 -10.44 -0.76 -5.45
CA GLN A 47 -10.46 -0.08 -6.73
C GLN A 47 -9.19 -0.30 -7.54
N VAL A 48 -8.01 -0.05 -6.95
CA VAL A 48 -6.73 -0.09 -7.66
C VAL A 48 -6.29 -1.53 -7.93
N PHE A 49 -6.41 -2.40 -6.93
CA PHE A 49 -6.03 -3.81 -7.06
C PHE A 49 -7.20 -4.71 -7.50
N GLN A 50 -8.36 -4.11 -7.80
CA GLN A 50 -9.55 -4.81 -8.31
C GLN A 50 -9.96 -6.02 -7.46
N PHE A 51 -9.82 -5.92 -6.14
CA PHE A 51 -10.06 -7.04 -5.21
C PHE A 51 -11.47 -7.65 -5.36
N GLU A 52 -12.48 -6.82 -5.63
CA GLU A 52 -13.87 -7.27 -5.80
C GLU A 52 -14.12 -7.94 -7.17
N ASN A 53 -13.20 -7.76 -8.13
CA ASN A 53 -13.30 -8.32 -9.48
C ASN A 53 -12.49 -9.62 -9.67
N PHE A 54 -12.09 -10.28 -8.58
CA PHE A 54 -11.40 -11.57 -8.66
C PHE A 54 -12.25 -12.63 -9.36
N ARG A 55 -11.73 -13.17 -10.47
CA ARG A 55 -12.38 -14.25 -11.23
C ARG A 55 -11.76 -15.60 -10.92
N VAL A 56 -11.82 -16.02 -9.65
CA VAL A 56 -11.36 -17.33 -9.16
C VAL A 56 -12.46 -18.09 -8.44
N ARG A 57 -12.51 -19.42 -8.61
CA ARG A 57 -13.60 -20.26 -8.08
C ARG A 57 -13.31 -20.87 -6.69
N LYS A 58 -12.04 -20.98 -6.30
CA LYS A 58 -11.62 -21.64 -5.04
C LYS A 58 -11.33 -20.63 -3.95
N LEU A 59 -11.87 -20.84 -2.75
CA LEU A 59 -11.58 -19.99 -1.58
C LEU A 59 -10.08 -19.89 -1.27
N LYS A 60 -9.34 -21.00 -1.41
CA LYS A 60 -7.88 -21.02 -1.24
C LYS A 60 -7.17 -20.05 -2.19
N ALA A 61 -7.65 -19.93 -3.43
CA ALA A 61 -7.09 -19.00 -4.41
C ALA A 61 -7.46 -17.54 -4.07
N ILE A 62 -8.69 -17.29 -3.61
CA ILE A 62 -9.11 -15.96 -3.12
C ILE A 62 -8.22 -15.52 -1.95
N ASN A 63 -8.00 -16.41 -0.97
CA ASN A 63 -7.16 -16.12 0.19
C ASN A 63 -5.70 -15.86 -0.20
N ALA A 64 -5.16 -16.61 -1.16
CA ALA A 64 -3.82 -16.39 -1.67
C ALA A 64 -3.69 -15.02 -2.37
N LEU A 65 -4.63 -14.66 -3.25
CA LEU A 65 -4.63 -13.35 -3.90
C LEU A 65 -4.80 -12.21 -2.89
N ASN A 66 -5.67 -12.40 -1.89
CA ASN A 66 -5.83 -11.44 -0.79
C ASN A 66 -4.53 -11.23 -0.01
N PHE A 67 -3.80 -12.30 0.26
CA PHE A 67 -2.49 -12.22 0.90
C PHE A 67 -1.48 -11.43 0.05
N TYR A 68 -1.40 -11.71 -1.26
CA TYR A 68 -0.49 -10.95 -2.15
C TYR A 68 -0.84 -9.46 -2.22
N ILE A 69 -2.12 -9.09 -2.33
CA ILE A 69 -2.51 -7.68 -2.27
C ILE A 69 -2.15 -7.08 -0.90
N THR A 70 -2.29 -7.84 0.19
CA THR A 70 -1.91 -7.36 1.52
C THR A 70 -0.41 -7.06 1.60
N LEU A 71 0.44 -7.89 0.99
CA LEU A 71 1.88 -7.61 0.84
C LEU A 71 2.13 -6.35 0.00
N CYS A 72 1.42 -6.17 -1.11
CA CYS A 72 1.53 -4.96 -1.92
C CYS A 72 1.13 -3.70 -1.12
N MET A 73 0.03 -3.76 -0.38
CA MET A 73 -0.41 -2.64 0.46
C MET A 73 0.57 -2.35 1.60
N ALA A 74 1.16 -3.39 2.20
CA ALA A 74 2.21 -3.24 3.20
C ALA A 74 3.45 -2.54 2.61
N PHE A 75 3.85 -2.93 1.40
CA PHE A 75 4.93 -2.24 0.67
C PHE A 75 4.61 -0.77 0.43
N LEU A 76 3.40 -0.44 -0.04
CA LEU A 76 2.97 0.96 -0.19
C LEU A 76 2.99 1.72 1.14
N GLY A 77 2.60 1.06 2.24
CA GLY A 77 2.67 1.63 3.59
C GLY A 77 4.11 1.94 4.02
N LEU A 78 5.05 1.04 3.77
CA LEU A 78 6.47 1.25 4.03
C LEU A 78 7.03 2.43 3.21
N VAL A 79 6.70 2.51 1.92
CA VAL A 79 7.10 3.63 1.06
C VAL A 79 6.49 4.94 1.58
N SER A 80 5.23 4.93 2.04
CA SER A 80 4.58 6.09 2.63
C SER A 80 5.29 6.58 3.89
N MET A 81 5.75 5.67 4.75
CA MET A 81 6.45 5.99 6.00
C MET A 81 7.92 6.36 5.79
N GLY A 82 8.50 6.04 4.62
CA GLY A 82 9.86 6.41 4.27
C GLY A 82 10.10 7.92 4.27
N PRO A 83 11.35 8.36 4.44
CA PRO A 83 11.69 9.78 4.51
C PRO A 83 11.35 10.49 3.19
N GLU A 84 10.93 11.76 3.27
CA GLU A 84 10.59 12.58 2.08
C GLU A 84 11.79 12.84 1.17
N THR A 85 13.01 12.66 1.67
CA THR A 85 14.27 12.76 0.91
C THR A 85 14.58 11.51 0.10
N ASN A 86 13.84 10.41 0.29
CA ASN A 86 14.08 9.17 -0.44
C ASN A 86 13.81 9.38 -1.94
N ALA A 87 14.85 9.23 -2.76
CA ALA A 87 14.79 9.41 -4.21
C ALA A 87 13.69 8.58 -4.87
N LEU A 88 13.46 7.34 -4.40
CA LEU A 88 12.40 6.47 -4.92
C LEU A 88 11.00 6.99 -4.56
N LYS A 89 10.81 7.46 -3.33
CA LYS A 89 9.52 8.06 -2.92
C LYS A 89 9.23 9.32 -3.73
N VAL A 90 10.24 10.17 -3.89
CA VAL A 90 10.13 11.41 -4.68
C VAL A 90 9.81 11.11 -6.15
N SER A 91 10.47 10.14 -6.77
CA SER A 91 10.19 9.78 -8.16
C SER A 91 8.77 9.25 -8.33
N ILE A 92 8.31 8.34 -7.44
CA ILE A 92 6.94 7.83 -7.45
C ILE A 92 5.92 8.96 -7.33
N ILE A 93 6.12 9.89 -6.39
CA ILE A 93 5.18 11.00 -6.16
C ILE A 93 5.12 11.95 -7.36
N LYS A 94 6.26 12.22 -8.02
CA LYS A 94 6.32 13.02 -9.24
C LYS A 94 5.60 12.33 -10.39
N THR A 95 5.86 11.05 -10.62
CA THR A 95 5.23 10.27 -11.71
C THR A 95 3.72 10.10 -11.50
N ALA A 96 3.23 10.09 -10.27
CA ALA A 96 1.81 9.96 -9.98
C ALA A 96 0.95 11.11 -10.56
N ASP A 97 1.55 12.29 -10.75
CA ASP A 97 0.96 13.50 -11.33
C ASP A 97 -0.50 13.75 -10.89
N PRO A 98 -0.72 14.21 -9.64
CA PRO A 98 -2.06 14.42 -9.12
C PRO A 98 -2.67 15.73 -9.63
N VAL A 99 -3.97 15.68 -9.95
CA VAL A 99 -4.75 16.89 -10.33
C VAL A 99 -4.90 17.88 -9.17
N LYS A 100 -5.01 17.38 -7.93
CA LYS A 100 -5.13 18.21 -6.71
C LYS A 100 -3.90 18.03 -5.82
N GLN A 101 -3.08 19.07 -5.70
CA GLN A 101 -1.85 19.04 -4.89
C GLN A 101 -2.10 18.91 -3.38
N LYS A 102 -3.23 19.46 -2.87
CA LYS A 102 -3.56 19.50 -1.44
C LYS A 102 -4.32 18.27 -0.90
N VAL A 103 -4.79 17.37 -1.76
CA VAL A 103 -5.56 16.19 -1.32
C VAL A 103 -4.64 14.99 -1.21
N PHE A 104 -4.48 14.48 0.01
CA PHE A 104 -3.52 13.43 0.33
C PHE A 104 -4.16 12.03 0.32
N PHE A 105 -4.43 11.50 -0.87
CA PHE A 105 -4.65 10.07 -1.05
C PHE A 105 -3.30 9.38 -1.31
N CYS A 106 -2.56 9.09 -0.23
CA CYS A 106 -1.21 8.56 -0.31
C CYS A 106 -1.14 7.21 -1.04
N TYR A 107 -1.99 6.24 -0.69
CA TYR A 107 -1.92 4.89 -1.27
C TYR A 107 -2.23 4.90 -2.77
N TYR A 108 -3.21 5.71 -3.18
CA TYR A 108 -3.57 5.86 -4.59
C TYR A 108 -2.44 6.51 -5.39
N ARG A 109 -1.84 7.58 -4.85
CA ARG A 109 -0.74 8.27 -5.52
C ARG A 109 0.48 7.37 -5.65
N LEU A 110 0.84 6.65 -4.58
CA LEU A 110 1.96 5.72 -4.63
C LEU A 110 1.71 4.59 -5.64
N ALA A 111 0.54 3.96 -5.61
CA ALA A 111 0.21 2.90 -6.55
C ALA A 111 0.20 3.39 -8.01
N LYS A 112 -0.40 4.55 -8.29
CA LYS A 112 -0.41 5.15 -9.63
C LYS A 112 1.00 5.52 -10.10
N GLY A 113 1.81 6.11 -9.23
CA GLY A 113 3.20 6.47 -9.54
C GLY A 113 4.06 5.25 -9.85
N ILE A 114 3.94 4.19 -9.05
CA ILE A 114 4.63 2.91 -9.30
C ILE A 114 4.16 2.32 -10.63
N SER A 115 2.85 2.30 -10.90
CA SER A 115 2.32 1.83 -12.18
C SER A 115 2.87 2.62 -13.36
N GLY A 116 2.99 3.95 -13.23
CA GLY A 116 3.55 4.83 -14.26
C GLY A 116 5.05 4.65 -14.47
N ILE A 117 5.81 4.35 -13.42
CA ILE A 117 7.25 4.01 -13.56
C ILE A 117 7.39 2.66 -14.28
N LEU A 118 6.62 1.66 -13.84
CA LEU A 118 6.68 0.32 -14.41
C LEU A 118 6.16 0.24 -15.85
N SER A 119 5.28 1.16 -16.29
CA SER A 119 4.84 1.19 -17.69
C SER A 119 5.97 1.48 -18.69
N TYR A 120 7.05 2.12 -18.26
CA TYR A 120 8.25 2.32 -19.10
C TYR A 120 9.17 1.09 -19.12
N ALA A 121 8.98 0.13 -18.22
CA ALA A 121 9.76 -1.10 -18.20
C ALA A 121 9.31 -2.03 -19.34
N LYS A 122 10.00 -1.94 -20.49
CA LYS A 122 9.78 -2.80 -21.66
C LYS A 122 10.28 -4.23 -21.43
N GLU A 123 11.18 -4.40 -20.48
CA GLU A 123 11.75 -5.68 -20.07
C GLU A 123 11.11 -6.11 -18.74
N GLY A 124 10.40 -7.24 -18.74
CA GLY A 124 9.82 -7.78 -17.52
C GLY A 124 10.88 -8.30 -16.54
N VAL A 125 10.43 -8.74 -15.36
CA VAL A 125 11.31 -9.26 -14.28
C VAL A 125 12.16 -10.47 -14.73
N ARG A 126 11.79 -11.12 -15.83
CA ARG A 126 12.51 -12.25 -16.42
C ARG A 126 13.97 -11.92 -16.78
N LEU A 127 14.28 -10.69 -17.19
CA LEU A 127 15.65 -10.27 -17.50
C LEU A 127 16.41 -9.77 -16.27
N TRP A 128 15.69 -9.39 -15.20
CA TRP A 128 16.27 -9.09 -13.88
C TRP A 128 16.77 -10.34 -13.16
N PHE A 129 16.04 -11.45 -13.27
CA PHE A 129 16.55 -12.75 -12.87
C PHE A 129 17.55 -13.23 -13.93
N ARG A 130 18.80 -12.78 -13.84
CA ARG A 130 19.91 -13.53 -14.44
C ARG A 130 19.95 -14.90 -13.76
N THR A 131 19.18 -15.87 -14.24
CA THR A 131 19.32 -17.26 -13.84
C THR A 131 20.77 -17.62 -14.11
N LYS A 132 21.60 -17.69 -13.06
CA LYS A 132 22.92 -18.31 -13.14
C LYS A 132 22.65 -19.78 -13.48
N ARG A 133 22.60 -20.11 -14.78
CA ARG A 133 22.58 -21.51 -15.20
C ARG A 133 23.81 -22.14 -14.58
N PRO A 134 23.69 -23.25 -13.82
CA PRO A 134 24.87 -24.01 -13.46
C PRO A 134 25.59 -24.37 -14.76
N LYS A 135 26.90 -24.12 -14.82
CA LYS A 135 27.77 -24.46 -15.95
C LYS A 135 27.60 -25.96 -16.20
N TYR A 136 27.04 -26.34 -17.35
CA TYR A 136 26.89 -27.69 -17.89
C TYR A 136 26.85 -28.83 -16.86
N ARG A 137 25.65 -29.24 -16.40
CA ARG A 137 25.49 -30.58 -15.82
C ARG A 137 25.27 -31.56 -16.97
N GLN A 138 26.27 -32.37 -17.27
CA GLN A 138 26.11 -33.51 -18.17
C GLN A 138 25.04 -34.44 -17.59
N LEU A 139 23.97 -34.67 -18.36
CA LEU A 139 22.95 -35.64 -17.99
C LEU A 139 23.54 -37.04 -18.22
N CYS A 140 23.88 -37.76 -17.15
CA CYS A 140 24.20 -39.18 -17.25
C CYS A 140 22.89 -39.97 -17.29
N LEU A 141 22.66 -40.71 -18.37
CA LEU A 141 21.65 -41.77 -18.37
C LEU A 141 22.09 -42.84 -17.38
N LYS A 142 21.26 -43.15 -16.38
CA LYS A 142 21.45 -44.34 -15.56
C LYS A 142 21.15 -45.55 -16.44
N LEU A 143 22.18 -46.15 -17.01
CA LEU A 143 22.09 -47.49 -17.55
C LEU A 143 21.88 -48.43 -16.35
N THR A 144 20.71 -49.02 -16.29
CA THR A 144 20.41 -50.13 -15.37
C THR A 144 21.07 -51.36 -15.96
N VAL A 145 21.93 -52.01 -15.16
CA VAL A 145 22.43 -53.37 -15.41
C VAL A 145 21.49 -54.33 -14.71
#